data_AF-A0A7Y1XQW1-F1
#
_entry.id   AF-A0A7Y1XQW1-F1
#
_cell.length_a   1.000
_cell.length_b   1.000
_cell.length_c   1.000
_cell.angle_alpha   90.00
_cell.angle_beta   90.00
_cell.angle_gamma   90.00
#
_symmetry.space_group_name_H-M   'P 1'
#
loop_
_entity.id
_entity.type
_entity.pdbx_description
1 polymer ?
#
loop_
_entity_poly.entity_id
_entity_poly.type
_entity_poly.pdbx_seq_one_letter_code
_entity_poly.pdbx_strand_id
1 'polypeptide(L)'
;FSLLDADADEIDADGNGLVDTQVITNAPEITYALNLNVNTPAWGGLISGSLGYSYRDDSTLTNEGNGVSPIVQPSFDLINAWVSWLSADGTWRFTINGRNLTDEEYLTNGYNIPALGVLTGSFGDPKSVTASIGYRFF
;
A
#
# COMPACT_ATOMS: atom_id res chain seq x y z
N PHE A 1 15.43 1.26 -2.52
CA PHE A 1 15.11 -0.12 -2.12
C PHE A 1 14.82 -0.06 -0.65
N SER A 2 13.61 -0.46 -0.25
CA SER A 2 13.21 -0.53 1.15
C SER A 2 12.73 -1.96 1.38
N LEU A 3 13.38 -2.64 2.31
CA LEU A 3 13.03 -3.99 2.75
C LEU A 3 12.67 -3.88 4.23
N LEU A 4 11.49 -4.35 4.59
CA LEU A 4 11.09 -4.50 5.99
C LEU A 4 10.70 -5.97 6.16
N ASP A 5 11.48 -6.65 7.00
CA ASP A 5 11.32 -8.04 7.39
C ASP A 5 10.75 -8.02 8.81
N ALA A 6 9.57 -8.60 8.99
CA ALA A 6 8.86 -8.58 10.26
C ALA A 6 8.61 -10.02 10.72
N ASP A 7 9.43 -10.49 11.67
CA ASP A 7 9.13 -11.71 12.43
C ASP A 7 8.08 -11.38 13.51
N ALA A 8 6.91 -12.00 13.40
CA ALA A 8 5.84 -11.89 14.38
C ALA A 8 6.02 -12.98 15.45
N ASP A 9 6.50 -12.62 16.64
CA ASP A 9 6.50 -13.52 17.80
C ASP A 9 5.07 -13.71 18.33
N GLU A 10 4.69 -14.95 18.66
CA GLU A 10 3.44 -15.26 19.36
C GLU A 10 3.43 -14.63 20.77
N ILE A 11 2.33 -14.00 21.16
CA ILE A 11 2.25 -13.17 22.38
C ILE A 11 2.17 -13.98 23.69
N ASP A 12 2.14 -15.32 23.66
CA ASP A 12 2.23 -16.16 24.87
C ASP A 12 2.74 -17.58 24.57
N ALA A 13 4.06 -17.74 24.42
CA ALA A 13 4.65 -19.04 24.10
C ALA A 13 4.56 -20.09 25.22
N ASP A 14 4.33 -19.69 26.49
CA ASP A 14 4.10 -20.57 27.64
C ASP A 14 4.20 -19.84 29.00
N GLY A 15 3.08 -19.33 29.51
CA GLY A 15 2.80 -19.67 30.91
C GLY A 15 1.91 -18.71 31.70
N ASN A 16 0.63 -19.09 31.76
CA ASN A 16 -0.34 -18.89 32.86
C ASN A 16 -1.33 -17.71 32.80
N GLY A 17 -1.40 -16.97 31.69
CA GLY A 17 -2.17 -15.72 31.64
C GLY A 17 -3.12 -15.49 30.46
N LEU A 18 -3.21 -16.43 29.50
CA LEU A 18 -4.09 -16.48 28.33
C LEU A 18 -3.78 -15.49 27.18
N VAL A 19 -2.96 -15.90 26.21
CA VAL A 19 -3.04 -15.42 24.80
C VAL A 19 -2.67 -16.54 23.79
N ASP A 20 -3.39 -17.67 23.80
CA ASP A 20 -3.01 -18.87 23.01
C ASP A 20 -3.86 -19.09 21.73
N THR A 21 -4.60 -18.08 21.28
CA THR A 21 -5.50 -18.19 20.10
C THR A 21 -5.52 -16.96 19.19
N GLN A 22 -4.58 -16.02 19.39
CA GLN A 22 -4.63 -14.70 18.81
C GLN A 22 -3.44 -14.43 17.87
N VAL A 23 -3.73 -14.29 16.57
CA VAL A 23 -2.73 -13.92 15.55
C VAL A 23 -2.49 -12.41 15.56
N ILE A 24 -1.24 -11.98 15.38
CA ILE A 24 -0.94 -10.55 15.21
C ILE A 24 -1.58 -10.07 13.90
N THR A 25 -2.56 -9.18 14.00
CA THR A 25 -3.24 -8.61 12.84
C THR A 25 -2.34 -7.61 12.12
N ASN A 26 -2.47 -7.51 10.80
CA ASN A 26 -1.69 -6.59 9.96
C ASN A 26 -0.17 -6.80 10.02
N ALA A 27 0.30 -8.01 10.35
CA ALA A 27 1.70 -8.41 10.31
C ALA A 27 1.96 -9.34 9.12
N PRO A 28 2.10 -8.81 7.88
CA PRO A 28 2.62 -9.59 6.77
C PRO A 28 4.06 -9.99 7.06
N GLU A 29 4.43 -11.23 6.76
CA GLU A 29 5.80 -11.72 6.96
C GLU A 29 6.79 -10.90 6.11
N ILE A 30 6.46 -10.71 4.83
CA ILE A 30 7.32 -10.02 3.88
C ILE A 30 6.64 -8.79 3.30
N THR A 31 7.34 -7.66 3.35
CA THR A 31 6.98 -6.48 2.56
C THR A 31 8.19 -5.96 1.81
N TYR A 32 8.01 -5.66 0.53
CA TYR A 32 9.10 -5.12 -0.28
C TYR A 32 8.61 -4.02 -1.21
N ALA A 33 9.49 -3.04 -1.46
CA ALA A 33 9.23 -1.97 -2.39
C ALA A 33 10.46 -1.60 -3.23
N LEU A 34 10.25 -1.53 -4.54
CA LEU A 34 11.21 -1.06 -5.54
C LEU A 34 10.72 0.24 -6.15
N ASN A 35 11.60 1.23 -6.27
CA ASN A 35 11.30 2.51 -6.92
C ASN A 35 12.42 2.88 -7.88
N LEU A 36 12.05 3.14 -9.13
CA LEU A 36 12.92 3.63 -10.18
C LEU A 36 12.59 5.10 -10.45
N ASN A 37 13.59 5.97 -10.39
CA ASN A 37 13.42 7.40 -10.63
C ASN A 37 14.25 7.83 -11.82
N VAL A 38 13.69 8.72 -12.65
CA VAL A 38 14.38 9.31 -13.80
C VAL A 38 14.30 10.83 -13.73
N ASN A 39 15.40 11.48 -14.08
CA ASN A 39 15.47 12.91 -14.31
C ASN A 39 16.25 13.14 -15.59
N THR A 40 15.60 13.68 -16.62
CA THR A 40 16.22 13.87 -17.92
C THR A 40 15.81 15.20 -18.55
N PRO A 41 16.77 16.02 -19.02
CA PRO A 41 16.45 17.19 -19.83
C PRO A 41 15.84 16.76 -21.18
N ALA A 42 14.64 17.23 -21.48
CA ALA A 42 13.95 16.95 -22.73
C ALA A 42 12.86 17.99 -23.02
N TRP A 43 12.57 18.19 -24.32
CA TRP A 43 11.51 19.11 -24.79
C TRP A 43 11.60 20.54 -24.22
N GLY A 44 12.83 21.07 -24.08
CA GLY A 44 13.02 22.42 -23.52
C GLY A 44 12.69 22.54 -22.03
N GLY A 45 12.76 21.44 -21.28
CA GLY A 45 12.49 21.39 -19.85
C GLY A 45 13.16 20.19 -19.18
N LEU A 46 12.78 19.94 -17.92
CA LEU A 46 13.18 18.78 -17.14
C LEU A 46 12.00 17.82 -17.03
N ILE A 47 12.19 16.59 -17.49
CA ILE A 47 11.29 15.48 -17.18
C ILE A 47 11.80 14.80 -15.91
N SER A 48 10.93 14.71 -14.91
CA SER A 48 11.11 13.90 -13.71
C SER A 48 10.03 12.83 -13.66
N GLY A 49 10.36 11.62 -13.24
CA GLY A 49 9.36 10.58 -13.09
C GLY A 49 9.78 9.48 -12.15
N SER A 50 8.81 8.68 -11.73
CA SER A 50 9.02 7.54 -10.88
C SER A 50 8.11 6.38 -11.29
N LEU A 51 8.63 5.17 -11.17
CA LEU A 51 7.88 3.91 -11.24
C LEU A 51 8.15 3.15 -9.94
N GLY A 52 7.09 2.93 -9.17
CA GLY A 52 7.11 2.19 -7.92
C GLY A 52 6.38 0.85 -8.06
N TYR A 53 6.99 -0.20 -7.54
CA TYR A 53 6.39 -1.51 -7.32
C TYR A 53 6.47 -1.82 -5.83
N SER A 54 5.37 -2.26 -5.23
CA SER A 54 5.32 -2.70 -3.84
C SER A 54 4.55 -4.00 -3.72
N TYR A 55 5.02 -4.89 -2.88
CA TYR A 55 4.36 -6.14 -2.53
C TYR A 55 4.19 -6.21 -1.02
N ARG A 56 3.07 -6.78 -0.62
CA ARG A 56 2.77 -7.12 0.76
C ARG A 56 2.26 -8.55 0.77
N ASP A 57 2.87 -9.37 1.62
CA ASP A 57 2.43 -10.75 1.79
C ASP A 57 1.04 -10.86 2.40
N ASP A 58 0.48 -12.06 2.41
CA ASP A 58 -0.81 -12.26 3.05
C ASP A 58 -0.72 -11.96 4.55
N SER A 59 -1.83 -11.48 5.12
CA SER A 59 -1.90 -11.21 6.55
C SER A 59 -3.31 -11.32 7.06
N THR A 60 -3.41 -11.70 8.32
CA THR A 60 -4.68 -11.70 9.05
C THR A 60 -5.06 -10.25 9.39
N LEU A 61 -6.27 -9.81 9.06
CA LEU A 61 -6.76 -8.45 9.33
C LEU A 61 -7.54 -8.34 10.64
N THR A 62 -8.16 -9.44 11.10
CA THR A 62 -9.01 -9.44 12.30
C THR A 62 -8.68 -10.65 13.19
N ASN A 63 -9.07 -10.61 14.46
CA ASN A 63 -8.64 -11.61 15.44
C ASN A 63 -9.73 -11.85 16.49
N GLU A 64 -10.63 -12.79 16.18
CA GLU A 64 -11.84 -13.04 16.96
C GLU A 64 -11.69 -14.15 18.00
N GLY A 65 -10.68 -15.02 17.87
CA GLY A 65 -10.49 -16.22 18.70
C GLY A 65 -11.68 -17.20 18.66
N ASN A 66 -11.69 -18.17 19.56
CA ASN A 66 -12.85 -19.06 19.85
C ASN A 66 -13.51 -19.75 18.62
N GLY A 67 -12.72 -20.14 17.62
CA GLY A 67 -13.21 -20.89 16.45
C GLY A 67 -13.89 -20.05 15.37
N VAL A 68 -13.84 -18.72 15.48
CA VAL A 68 -14.31 -17.80 14.44
C VAL A 68 -13.20 -17.59 13.43
N SER A 69 -13.51 -17.77 12.14
CA SER A 69 -12.54 -17.51 11.07
C SER A 69 -12.27 -16.01 10.94
N PRO A 70 -10.99 -15.58 10.98
CA PRO A 70 -10.65 -14.18 10.80
C PRO A 70 -10.75 -13.75 9.34
N ILE A 71 -10.79 -12.44 9.10
CA ILE A 71 -10.60 -11.90 7.76
C ILE A 71 -9.11 -12.03 7.42
N VAL A 72 -8.80 -12.72 6.33
CA VAL A 72 -7.44 -12.82 5.78
C VAL A 72 -7.39 -12.02 4.49
N GLN A 73 -6.38 -11.17 4.37
CA GLN A 73 -6.05 -10.50 3.13
C GLN A 73 -4.94 -11.29 2.42
N PRO A 74 -5.21 -11.85 1.22
CA PRO A 74 -4.17 -12.46 0.39
C PRO A 74 -3.05 -11.48 0.06
N SER A 75 -1.89 -12.01 -0.31
CA SER A 75 -0.80 -11.19 -0.81
C SER A 75 -1.23 -10.40 -2.03
N PHE A 76 -0.70 -9.19 -2.15
CA PHE A 76 -1.04 -8.28 -3.23
C PHE A 76 0.15 -7.41 -3.60
N ASP A 77 0.13 -6.93 -4.84
CA ASP A 77 1.11 -6.00 -5.33
C ASP A 77 0.49 -4.76 -5.96
N LEU A 78 1.21 -3.66 -5.91
CA LEU A 78 0.78 -2.37 -6.42
C LEU A 78 1.87 -1.78 -7.30
N ILE A 79 1.47 -1.40 -8.51
CA ILE A 79 2.28 -0.59 -9.42
C ILE A 79 1.76 0.84 -9.40
N ASN A 80 2.64 1.79 -9.08
CA ASN A 80 2.35 3.22 -9.08
C ASN A 80 3.36 3.93 -9.99
N ALA A 81 2.95 4.97 -10.69
CA ALA A 81 3.87 5.75 -11.50
C ALA A 81 3.47 7.22 -11.56
N TRP A 82 4.46 8.10 -11.70
CA TRP A 82 4.20 9.49 -12.01
C TRP A 82 5.25 10.05 -12.94
N VAL A 83 4.86 11.04 -13.72
CA VAL A 83 5.75 11.81 -14.60
C VAL A 83 5.39 13.28 -14.50
N SER A 84 6.41 14.13 -14.46
CA SER A 84 6.29 15.57 -14.45
C SER A 84 7.23 16.16 -15.48
N TRP A 85 6.75 17.14 -16.23
CA TRP A 85 7.59 18.03 -17.04
C TRP A 85 7.56 19.41 -16.43
N LEU A 86 8.74 20.03 -16.33
CA LEU A 86 8.92 21.41 -15.88
C LEU A 86 9.63 22.17 -17.00
N SER A 87 9.08 23.28 -17.46
CA SER A 87 9.72 24.12 -18.48
C SER A 87 11.08 24.64 -18.01
N ALA A 88 11.99 24.94 -18.94
CA ALA A 88 13.36 25.39 -18.60
C ALA A 88 13.40 26.68 -17.76
N ASP A 89 12.43 27.57 -17.93
CA ASP A 89 12.25 28.79 -17.13
C ASP A 89 11.54 28.55 -15.79
N GLY A 90 11.07 27.32 -15.55
CA GLY A 90 10.34 26.91 -14.35
C GLY A 90 8.94 27.52 -14.23
N THR A 91 8.42 28.09 -15.31
CA THR A 91 7.11 28.75 -15.34
C THR A 91 5.97 27.74 -15.41
N TRP A 92 6.10 26.71 -16.25
CA TRP A 92 5.07 25.71 -16.50
C TRP A 92 5.45 24.36 -15.91
N ARG A 93 4.50 23.72 -15.23
CA ARG A 93 4.60 22.34 -14.78
C ARG A 93 3.39 21.55 -15.25
N PHE A 94 3.62 20.39 -15.83
CA PHE A 94 2.60 19.38 -16.11
C PHE A 94 2.95 18.11 -15.36
N THR A 95 1.99 17.49 -14.71
CA THR A 95 2.21 16.22 -13.99
C THR A 95 1.06 15.26 -14.25
N ILE A 96 1.39 13.99 -14.44
CA ILE A 96 0.44 12.88 -14.46
C ILE A 96 0.88 11.92 -13.37
N ASN A 97 -0.07 11.49 -12.54
CA ASN A 97 0.13 10.55 -11.45
C ASN A 97 -0.87 9.41 -11.57
N GLY A 98 -0.38 8.18 -11.58
CA GLY A 98 -1.16 6.95 -11.59
C GLY A 98 -0.90 6.14 -10.33
N ARG A 99 -1.98 5.71 -9.67
CA ARG A 99 -1.93 4.81 -8.52
C ARG A 99 -2.69 3.53 -8.83
N ASN A 100 -2.21 2.42 -8.28
CA ASN A 100 -2.77 1.08 -8.48
C ASN A 100 -3.03 0.78 -9.97
N LEU A 101 -1.99 0.92 -10.80
CA LEU A 101 -2.09 0.85 -12.25
C LEU A 101 -2.53 -0.53 -12.78
N THR A 102 -2.39 -1.57 -11.96
CA THR A 102 -2.84 -2.95 -12.24
C THR A 102 -4.30 -3.19 -11.91
N ASP A 103 -4.99 -2.28 -11.21
CA ASP A 103 -6.36 -2.46 -10.70
C ASP A 103 -6.49 -3.54 -9.62
N GLU A 104 -5.48 -3.67 -8.76
CA GLU A 104 -5.50 -4.67 -7.71
C GLU A 104 -6.56 -4.34 -6.66
N GLU A 105 -7.46 -5.29 -6.39
CA GLU A 105 -8.44 -5.18 -5.32
C GLU A 105 -7.92 -5.83 -4.06
N TYR A 106 -7.71 -5.04 -3.01
CA TYR A 106 -7.20 -5.51 -1.73
C TYR A 106 -7.91 -4.83 -0.57
N LEU A 107 -8.00 -5.52 0.55
CA LEU A 107 -8.48 -4.97 1.81
C LEU A 107 -7.34 -4.30 2.57
N THR A 108 -7.65 -3.15 3.16
CA THR A 108 -6.76 -2.42 4.05
C THR A 108 -7.03 -2.73 5.52
N ASN A 109 -8.28 -3.05 5.84
CA ASN A 109 -8.73 -3.45 7.17
C ASN A 109 -10.11 -4.13 7.08
N GLY A 110 -10.57 -4.71 8.19
CA GLY A 110 -11.94 -5.19 8.31
C GLY A 110 -12.42 -5.25 9.77
N TYR A 111 -13.70 -5.58 9.94
CA TYR A 111 -14.31 -5.88 11.22
C TYR A 111 -15.09 -7.18 11.10
N ASN A 112 -14.82 -8.10 12.03
CA ASN A 112 -15.59 -9.31 12.21
C ASN A 112 -16.07 -9.33 13.67
N ILE A 113 -17.35 -9.02 13.88
CA ILE A 113 -17.99 -9.00 15.21
C ILE A 113 -19.19 -9.95 15.16
N PRO A 114 -18.97 -11.26 15.37
CA PRO A 114 -20.01 -12.28 15.21
C PRO A 114 -21.22 -12.04 16.11
N ALA A 115 -20.99 -11.57 17.34
CA ALA A 115 -22.06 -11.26 18.30
C ALA A 115 -23.06 -10.20 17.80
N LEU A 116 -22.64 -9.36 16.84
CA LEU A 116 -23.46 -8.32 16.22
C LEU A 116 -23.83 -8.66 14.76
N GLY A 117 -23.42 -9.83 14.24
CA GLY A 117 -23.60 -10.20 12.84
C GLY A 117 -22.85 -9.30 11.85
N VAL A 118 -21.76 -8.65 12.29
CA VAL A 118 -20.99 -7.71 11.45
C VAL A 118 -19.80 -8.44 10.84
N LEU A 119 -19.74 -8.46 9.51
CA LEU A 119 -18.57 -8.86 8.73
C LEU A 119 -18.39 -7.84 7.59
N THR A 120 -17.37 -6.99 7.67
CA THR A 120 -17.14 -5.93 6.70
C THR A 120 -15.65 -5.71 6.45
N GLY A 121 -15.29 -5.31 5.24
CA GLY A 121 -13.93 -4.97 4.83
C GLY A 121 -13.87 -3.58 4.21
N SER A 122 -12.75 -2.89 4.40
CA SER A 122 -12.44 -1.61 3.75
C SER A 122 -11.43 -1.85 2.64
N PHE A 123 -11.80 -1.52 1.41
CA PHE A 123 -10.94 -1.68 0.25
C PHE A 123 -9.90 -0.56 0.14
N GLY A 124 -8.75 -0.90 -0.43
CA GLY A 124 -7.72 0.05 -0.82
C GLY A 124 -8.12 0.95 -1.97
N ASP A 125 -7.23 1.89 -2.31
CA ASP A 125 -7.46 2.81 -3.41
C ASP A 125 -7.59 2.03 -4.73
N PRO A 126 -8.68 2.21 -5.51
CA PRO A 126 -8.77 1.63 -6.84
C PRO A 126 -7.76 2.28 -7.78
N LYS A 127 -7.66 1.75 -9.01
CA LYS A 127 -6.89 2.41 -10.06
C LYS A 127 -7.34 3.85 -10.24
N SER A 128 -6.40 4.78 -10.10
CA SER A 128 -6.67 6.21 -10.23
C SER A 128 -5.58 6.90 -11.04
N VAL A 129 -5.99 7.84 -11.89
CA VAL A 129 -5.09 8.66 -12.70
C VAL A 129 -5.48 10.13 -12.53
N THR A 130 -4.53 10.94 -12.12
CA THR A 130 -4.70 12.38 -11.91
C THR A 130 -3.72 13.13 -12.79
N ALA A 131 -4.19 14.22 -13.41
CA ALA A 131 -3.35 15.16 -14.13
C ALA A 131 -3.40 16.54 -13.47
N SER A 132 -2.28 17.25 -13.46
CA SER A 132 -2.20 18.62 -12.96
C SER A 132 -1.39 19.50 -13.90
N ILE A 133 -1.80 20.78 -13.95
CA ILE A 133 -1.11 21.86 -14.65
C ILE A 133 -0.84 22.97 -13.63
N GLY A 134 0.38 23.49 -13.64
CA GLY A 134 0.81 24.59 -12.78
C GLY A 134 1.47 25.69 -13.59
N TYR A 135 1.19 26.94 -13.21
CA TYR A 135 1.83 28.14 -13.73
C TYR A 135 2.42 28.94 -12.57
N ARG A 136 3.69 29.33 -12.67
CA ARG A 136 4.39 30.15 -11.67
C ARG A 136 4.59 31.57 -12.19
N PHE A 137 4.08 32.55 -11.43
CA PHE A 137 4.10 33.96 -11.82
C PHE A 137 5.39 34.71 -11.49
N PHE A 138 6.16 34.24 -10.51
CA PHE A 138 7.37 34.86 -9.97
C PHE A 138 8.35 33.80 -9.44
#